data_AF-A0A971ZX84-F1
#
_entry.id   AF-A0A971ZX84-F1
#
_cell.length_a   1.000
_cell.length_b   1.000
_cell.length_c   1.000
_cell.angle_alpha   90.00
_cell.angle_beta   90.00
_cell.angle_gamma   90.00
#
_symmetry.space_group_name_H-M   'P 1'
#
loop_
_entity.id
_entity.type
_entity.pdbx_description
1 polymer ?
#
loop_
_entity_poly.entity_id
_entity_poly.type
_entity_poly.pdbx_seq_one_letter_code
_entity_poly.pdbx_strand_id
1 'polypeptide(L)'
;MVDLMREACEWLGECREAEMSRPVIYARGTLAMAVDATGVRSEELTDSAGETVLVDYGAREWLIAASALAAYGEPQAGDRISDAAAGEEYEVLSPSSGMKPWRWSGVPGVTLRIHTKQVQARA
;
A
#
# COMPACT_ATOMS: atom_id res chain seq x y z
N MET A 1 5.38 14.68 28.58
CA MET A 1 5.32 13.22 28.76
C MET A 1 5.38 12.66 27.37
N VAL A 2 6.46 11.95 27.07
CA VAL A 2 6.67 11.34 25.75
C VAL A 2 5.54 10.36 25.46
N ASP A 3 5.04 10.35 24.22
CA ASP A 3 3.99 9.42 23.80
C ASP A 3 4.65 8.06 23.51
N LEU A 4 4.91 7.29 24.57
CA LEU A 4 5.59 5.99 24.52
C LEU A 4 4.96 5.03 23.51
N MET A 5 3.65 5.09 23.33
CA MET A 5 2.94 4.24 22.37
C MET A 5 3.22 4.67 20.94
N ARG A 6 3.26 5.98 20.68
CA ARG A 6 3.68 6.51 19.38
C ARG A 6 5.10 6.09 19.03
N GLU A 7 6.05 6.26 19.95
CA GLU A 7 7.45 5.88 19.72
C GLU A 7 7.59 4.38 19.45
N ALA A 8 6.89 3.54 20.21
CA ALA A 8 6.87 2.10 19.98
C ALA A 8 6.29 1.74 18.60
N CYS A 9 5.24 2.43 18.14
CA CYS A 9 4.68 2.21 16.81
C CYS A 9 5.58 2.69 15.67
N GLU A 10 6.28 3.81 15.85
CA GLU A 10 7.28 4.32 14.90
C GLU A 10 8.43 3.31 14.76
N TRP A 11 8.98 2.85 15.90
CA TRP A 11 10.03 1.84 15.93
C TRP A 11 9.60 0.51 15.27
N LEU A 12 8.39 0.03 15.55
CA LEU A 12 7.86 -1.16 14.86
C LEU A 12 7.67 -0.94 13.36
N GLY A 13 7.35 0.29 12.95
CA GLY A 13 7.30 0.69 11.54
C GLY A 13 8.66 0.57 10.87
N GLU A 14 9.70 1.10 11.51
CA GLU A 14 11.09 1.02 11.07
C GLU A 14 11.58 -0.44 11.00
N CYS A 15 11.30 -1.27 12.01
CA CYS A 15 11.66 -2.69 11.98
C CYS A 15 10.99 -3.44 10.83
N ARG A 16 9.72 -3.17 10.55
CA ARG A 16 9.03 -3.78 9.40
C ARG A 16 9.65 -3.32 8.09
N GLU A 17 9.96 -2.04 7.95
CA GLU A 17 10.61 -1.51 6.76
C GLU A 17 11.99 -2.15 6.54
N ALA A 18 12.79 -2.32 7.59
CA ALA A 18 14.10 -2.94 7.49
C ALA A 18 14.06 -4.44 7.12
N GLU A 19 13.13 -5.20 7.68
CA GLU A 19 13.17 -6.68 7.64
C GLU A 19 12.13 -7.33 6.72
N MET A 20 11.06 -6.60 6.36
CA MET A 20 9.89 -7.15 5.66
C MET A 20 9.49 -6.36 4.42
N SER A 21 10.27 -5.35 4.04
CA SER A 21 10.04 -4.59 2.82
C SER A 21 10.88 -5.13 1.66
N ARG A 22 10.54 -4.67 0.46
CA ARG A 22 11.38 -4.77 -0.72
C ARG A 22 11.32 -3.45 -1.49
N PRO A 23 12.36 -3.10 -2.25
CA PRO A 23 12.34 -1.89 -3.07
C PRO A 23 11.32 -2.04 -4.20
N VAL A 24 10.43 -1.06 -4.33
CA VAL A 24 9.49 -0.90 -5.44
C VAL A 24 9.58 0.51 -6.00
N ILE A 25 9.09 0.71 -7.22
CA ILE A 25 8.97 2.05 -7.81
C ILE A 25 7.55 2.56 -7.60
N TYR A 26 7.40 3.64 -6.84
CA TYR A 26 6.15 4.39 -6.76
C TYR A 26 6.15 5.52 -7.79
N ALA A 27 5.08 5.63 -8.57
CA ALA A 27 4.95 6.66 -9.60
C ALA A 27 3.58 7.36 -9.60
N ARG A 28 3.63 8.67 -9.87
CA ARG A 28 2.46 9.52 -10.15
C ARG A 28 2.77 10.43 -11.33
N GLY A 29 2.05 10.22 -12.44
CA GLY A 29 2.30 10.98 -13.68
C GLY A 29 3.74 10.77 -14.17
N THR A 30 4.51 11.85 -14.25
CA THR A 30 5.92 11.81 -14.68
C THR A 30 6.92 11.67 -13.53
N LEU A 31 6.45 11.66 -12.28
CA LEU A 31 7.28 11.48 -11.09
C LEU A 31 7.35 10.00 -10.75
N ALA A 32 8.56 9.49 -10.50
CA ALA A 32 8.81 8.14 -10.02
C ALA A 32 9.91 8.15 -8.96
N MET A 33 9.77 7.32 -7.92
CA MET A 33 10.74 7.20 -6.83
C MET A 33 10.82 5.76 -6.34
N ALA A 34 12.03 5.31 -6.00
CA ALA A 34 12.22 4.05 -5.30
C ALA A 34 11.83 4.21 -3.84
N VAL A 35 10.99 3.31 -3.35
CA VAL A 35 10.54 3.26 -1.95
C VAL A 35 10.54 1.82 -1.47
N ASP A 36 10.79 1.64 -0.18
CA ASP A 36 10.68 0.34 0.46
C ASP A 36 9.21 0.07 0.83
N ALA A 37 8.69 -1.07 0.37
CA ALA A 37 7.28 -1.43 0.55
C ALA A 37 7.11 -2.89 0.94
N THR A 38 6.16 -3.14 1.84
CA THR A 38 5.74 -4.50 2.19
C THR A 38 4.43 -4.83 1.46
N GLY A 39 4.47 -5.82 0.57
CA GLY A 39 3.27 -6.35 -0.08
C GLY A 39 2.46 -7.22 0.88
N VAL A 40 1.18 -6.93 1.02
CA VAL A 40 0.22 -7.65 1.87
C VAL A 40 -0.92 -8.16 1.01
N ARG A 41 -1.33 -9.41 1.22
CA ARG A 41 -2.51 -9.96 0.54
C ARG A 41 -3.76 -9.23 1.03
N SER A 42 -4.57 -8.70 0.11
CA SER A 42 -5.88 -8.14 0.48
C SER A 42 -6.78 -9.25 1.02
N GLU A 43 -7.49 -8.96 2.12
CA GLU A 43 -8.54 -9.84 2.62
C GLU A 43 -9.79 -9.70 1.75
N GLU A 44 -10.37 -10.84 1.37
CA GLU A 44 -11.60 -10.91 0.58
C GLU A 44 -12.79 -10.47 1.44
N LEU A 45 -13.54 -9.45 1.00
CA LEU A 45 -14.80 -9.06 1.63
C LEU A 45 -15.95 -9.78 0.91
N THR A 46 -16.57 -10.76 1.58
CA THR A 46 -17.82 -11.37 1.13
C THR A 46 -18.98 -10.41 1.38
N ASP A 47 -19.85 -10.19 0.39
CA ASP A 47 -21.09 -9.45 0.59
C ASP A 47 -22.04 -10.21 1.53
N SER A 48 -22.78 -9.45 2.35
CA SER A 48 -23.94 -9.85 3.16
C SER A 48 -25.02 -10.67 2.42
N ALA A 49 -25.00 -10.74 1.09
CA ALA A 49 -25.87 -11.61 0.29
C ALA A 49 -25.36 -13.06 0.14
N GLY A 50 -24.17 -13.40 0.63
CA GLY A 50 -23.60 -14.75 0.50
C GLY A 50 -23.11 -15.08 -0.93
N GLU A 51 -23.16 -14.13 -1.86
CA GLU A 51 -22.43 -14.24 -3.12
C GLU A 51 -20.98 -13.87 -2.88
N THR A 52 -20.10 -14.87 -3.02
CA THR A 52 -18.67 -14.65 -3.21
C THR A 52 -18.50 -13.91 -4.52
N VAL A 53 -18.53 -12.57 -4.48
CA VAL A 53 -17.99 -11.79 -5.58
C VAL A 53 -16.49 -12.03 -5.53
N LEU A 54 -16.05 -13.02 -6.31
CA LEU A 54 -14.66 -13.27 -6.68
C LEU A 54 -14.16 -12.01 -7.41
N VAL A 55 -13.85 -10.95 -6.67
CA VAL A 55 -13.13 -9.80 -7.23
C VAL A 55 -11.65 -10.03 -6.99
N ASP A 56 -11.12 -10.74 -7.97
CA ASP A 56 -9.81 -10.53 -8.57
C ASP A 56 -8.61 -11.06 -7.77
N TYR A 57 -7.99 -12.09 -8.35
CA TYR A 57 -6.69 -12.62 -7.97
C TYR A 57 -5.55 -11.58 -7.99
N GLY A 58 -5.83 -10.31 -8.34
CA GLY A 58 -4.88 -9.21 -8.43
C GLY A 58 -4.96 -8.16 -7.30
N ALA A 59 -5.87 -8.26 -6.34
CA ALA A 59 -5.94 -7.27 -5.26
C ALA A 59 -4.77 -7.45 -4.27
N ARG A 60 -3.90 -6.44 -4.20
CA ARG A 60 -2.76 -6.39 -3.27
C ARG A 60 -2.78 -5.07 -2.52
N GLU A 61 -2.38 -5.09 -1.27
CA GLU A 61 -2.12 -3.89 -0.50
C GLU A 61 -0.63 -3.70 -0.31
N TRP A 62 -0.21 -2.44 -0.24
CA TRP A 62 1.18 -2.09 0.01
C TRP A 62 1.28 -1.23 1.26
N LEU A 63 2.16 -1.64 2.18
CA LEU A 63 2.52 -0.84 3.34
C LEU A 63 3.78 -0.02 2.99
N ILE A 64 3.65 1.30 3.03
CA ILE A 64 4.74 2.25 2.75
C ILE A 64 4.81 3.27 3.88
N ALA A 65 6.01 3.65 4.31
CA ALA A 65 6.17 4.74 5.27
C ALA A 65 5.64 6.06 4.69
N ALA A 66 4.91 6.83 5.50
CA ALA A 66 4.35 8.10 5.03
C ALA A 66 5.45 9.11 4.65
N SER A 67 6.57 9.08 5.39
CA SER A 67 7.77 9.87 5.11
C SER A 67 8.36 9.55 3.73
N ALA A 68 8.33 8.29 3.30
CA ALA A 68 8.82 7.87 1.99
C ALA A 68 7.99 8.45 0.82
N LEU A 69 6.74 8.86 1.06
CA LEU A 69 5.89 9.51 0.05
C LEU A 69 5.69 11.01 0.28
N ALA A 70 6.51 11.66 1.10
CA ALA A 70 6.34 13.08 1.43
C ALA A 70 6.29 14.00 0.20
N ALA A 71 7.02 13.67 -0.87
CA ALA A 71 7.00 14.41 -2.13
C ALA A 71 5.68 14.28 -2.92
N TYR A 72 4.92 13.21 -2.69
CA TYR A 72 3.62 12.95 -3.32
C TYR A 72 2.44 13.35 -2.43
N GLY A 73 2.61 13.38 -1.11
CA GLY A 73 1.51 13.49 -0.16
C GLY A 73 0.68 12.20 -0.11
N GLU A 74 -0.64 12.34 0.05
CA GLU A 74 -1.55 11.18 0.11
C GLU A 74 -1.61 10.42 -1.23
N PRO A 75 -1.60 9.07 -1.23
CA PRO A 75 -1.79 8.25 -2.43
C PRO A 75 -3.11 8.56 -3.15
N GLN A 76 -3.09 8.50 -4.48
CA GLN A 76 -4.24 8.83 -5.33
C GLN A 76 -4.57 7.69 -6.29
N ALA A 77 -5.83 7.57 -6.66
CA ALA A 77 -6.25 6.61 -7.67
C ALA A 77 -5.53 6.91 -8.99
N GLY A 78 -5.01 5.87 -9.64
CA GLY A 78 -4.20 5.98 -10.85
C GLY A 78 -2.68 6.02 -10.61
N ASP A 79 -2.23 6.20 -9.36
CA ASP A 79 -0.80 6.02 -9.03
C ASP A 79 -0.37 4.56 -9.33
N ARG A 80 0.93 4.34 -9.53
CA ARG A 80 1.50 3.03 -9.90
C ARG A 80 2.54 2.57 -8.90
N ILE A 81 2.55 1.26 -8.64
CA ILE A 81 3.59 0.57 -7.86
C ILE A 81 4.13 -0.56 -8.71
N SER A 82 5.40 -0.47 -9.10
CA SER A 82 6.08 -1.47 -9.92
C SER A 82 7.06 -2.27 -9.06
N ASP A 83 6.83 -3.58 -8.94
CA ASP A 83 7.73 -4.52 -8.28
C ASP A 83 8.57 -5.23 -9.34
N ALA A 84 9.74 -4.65 -9.63
CA ALA A 84 10.64 -5.17 -10.66
C ALA A 84 11.21 -6.56 -10.32
N ALA A 85 11.31 -6.90 -9.03
CA ALA A 85 11.81 -8.21 -8.61
C ALA A 85 10.78 -9.32 -8.87
N ALA A 86 9.49 -9.01 -8.69
CA ALA A 86 8.40 -9.92 -9.03
C ALA A 86 8.01 -9.87 -10.52
N GLY A 87 8.35 -8.78 -11.23
CA GLY A 87 7.88 -8.51 -12.58
C GLY A 87 6.39 -8.17 -12.61
N GLU A 88 5.89 -7.54 -11.55
CA GLU A 88 4.47 -7.22 -11.35
C GLU A 88 4.26 -5.70 -11.28
N GLU A 89 3.14 -5.22 -11.81
CA GLU A 89 2.74 -3.81 -11.68
C GLU A 89 1.33 -3.69 -11.12
N TYR A 90 1.15 -2.70 -10.25
CA TYR A 90 -0.08 -2.44 -9.53
C TYR A 90 -0.55 -1.00 -9.74
N GLU A 91 -1.86 -0.84 -9.90
CA GLU A 91 -2.54 0.45 -9.95
C GLU A 91 -3.25 0.72 -8.62
N VAL A 92 -3.01 1.91 -8.06
CA VAL A 92 -3.72 2.41 -6.87
C VAL A 92 -5.17 2.71 -7.22
N LEU A 93 -6.10 2.20 -6.41
CA LEU A 93 -7.54 2.41 -6.61
C LEU A 93 -8.32 2.36 -5.29
N SER A 94 -9.49 2.97 -5.30
CA SER A 94 -10.41 2.91 -4.18
C SER A 94 -11.20 1.61 -4.19
N PRO A 95 -11.26 0.86 -3.07
CA PRO A 95 -11.97 -0.41 -3.00
C PRO A 95 -13.49 -0.26 -3.21
N SER A 96 -14.05 0.92 -2.92
CA SER A 96 -15.42 1.26 -3.29
C SER A 96 -15.56 2.75 -3.57
N SER A 97 -16.66 3.12 -4.24
CA SER A 97 -16.99 4.52 -4.54
C SER A 97 -17.06 5.37 -3.27
N GLY A 98 -16.30 6.46 -3.22
CA GLY A 98 -16.26 7.40 -2.09
C GLY A 98 -15.25 7.06 -0.98
N MET A 99 -14.58 5.90 -1.02
CA MET A 99 -13.47 5.60 -0.11
C MET A 99 -12.14 6.12 -0.65
N LYS A 100 -11.21 6.49 0.26
CA LYS A 100 -9.83 6.80 -0.12
C LYS A 100 -9.14 5.52 -0.63
N PRO A 101 -8.18 5.63 -1.57
CA PRO A 101 -7.43 4.48 -2.07
C PRO A 101 -6.33 4.02 -1.10
N TRP A 102 -6.34 4.54 0.12
CA TRP A 102 -5.40 4.20 1.18
C TRP A 102 -6.05 4.45 2.55
N ARG A 103 -5.48 3.85 3.59
CA ARG A 103 -5.79 4.12 5.00
C ARG A 103 -4.52 4.07 5.85
N TRP A 104 -4.57 4.62 7.06
CA TRP A 104 -3.49 4.45 8.03
C TRP A 104 -3.40 2.99 8.49
N SER A 105 -2.18 2.46 8.55
CA SER A 105 -1.87 1.20 9.22
C SER A 105 -1.28 1.50 10.58
N GLY A 106 -2.02 1.19 11.66
CA GLY A 106 -1.63 1.55 13.01
C GLY A 106 -1.80 3.04 13.30
N VAL A 107 -0.74 3.70 13.78
CA VAL A 107 -0.78 5.11 14.18
C VAL A 107 -0.87 6.02 12.95
N PRO A 108 -1.81 6.99 12.92
CA PRO A 108 -1.90 7.97 11.85
C PRO A 108 -0.59 8.76 11.67
N GLY A 109 -0.18 8.93 10.41
CA GLY A 109 1.04 9.64 10.05
C GLY A 109 2.27 8.76 9.87
N VAL A 110 2.23 7.48 10.25
CA VAL A 110 3.41 6.60 10.21
C VAL A 110 3.44 5.72 8.97
N THR A 111 2.43 4.87 8.78
CA THR A 111 2.39 3.89 7.68
C THR A 111 1.11 4.00 6.88
N LEU A 112 1.24 4.13 5.57
CA LEU A 112 0.16 4.08 4.61
C LEU A 112 -0.10 2.63 4.20
N ARG A 113 -1.36 2.18 4.25
CA ARG A 113 -1.83 0.95 3.62
C ARG A 113 -2.59 1.33 2.36
N ILE A 114 -1.99 1.05 1.21
CA ILE A 114 -2.45 1.49 -0.10
C ILE A 114 -3.17 0.34 -0.80
N HIS A 115 -4.38 0.58 -1.28
CA HIS A 115 -5.19 -0.39 -1.99
C HIS A 115 -4.83 -0.37 -3.48
N THR A 116 -4.54 -1.54 -4.04
CA THR A 116 -4.17 -1.67 -5.45
C THR A 116 -4.81 -2.89 -6.12
N LYS A 117 -4.92 -2.84 -7.45
CA LYS A 117 -5.11 -4.03 -8.31
C LYS A 117 -3.85 -4.25 -9.13
N GLN A 118 -3.57 -5.49 -9.43
CA GLN A 118 -2.56 -5.87 -10.41
C GLN A 118 -3.04 -5.46 -11.81
N VAL A 119 -2.18 -4.73 -12.53
CA VAL A 119 -2.40 -4.36 -13.94
C VAL A 119 -1.43 -5.07 -14.88
N GLN A 120 -0.34 -5.61 -14.34
CA GLN A 120 0.58 -6.48 -15.05
C GLN A 120 0.97 -7.67 -14.18
N ALA A 121 0.75 -8.87 -14.71
CA ALA A 121 1.23 -10.12 -14.12
C ALA A 121 2.64 -10.44 -14.63
N ARG A 122 3.37 -11.23 -13.82
CA ARG A 122 4.66 -11.78 -14.21
C ARG A 122 4.54 -12.54 -15.55
N ALA A 123 5.47 -12.27 -16.46
CA ALA A 123 5.59 -12.97 -17.74
C ALA A 123 6.02 -14.44 -17.57
#